data_AF-A0AAW1LQ85-F1
#
_entry.id   AF-A0AAW1LQ85-F1
#
_cell.length_a   1.000
_cell.length_b   1.000
_cell.length_c   1.000
_cell.angle_alpha   90.00
_cell.angle_beta   90.00
_cell.angle_gamma   90.00
#
_symmetry.space_group_name_H-M   'P 1'
#
loop_
_entity.id
_entity.type
_entity.pdbx_description
1 polymer ?
#
loop_
_entity_poly.entity_id
_entity_poly.type
_entity_poly.pdbx_seq_one_letter_code
_entity_poly.pdbx_strand_id
1 'polypeptide(L)'
;MLGKHSNNLLVLFQLQITLHAISEERYLAEGAVAPPPWADPKVNPCAAQPRGWQLLYWPPDGKCYKIFKMGYPCPDDMELSPAATKAGVREFLAECRCPPKSAQSTYDGRCHELFKTGPCQLGQYFAADTRSHTESDFPP
;
A
#
# COMPACT_ATOMS: atom_id res chain seq x y z
N MET A 1 -63.90 -5.62 48.08
CA MET A 1 -62.75 -6.34 48.66
C MET A 1 -62.03 -7.05 47.52
N LEU A 2 -60.71 -6.83 47.42
CA LEU A 2 -59.73 -7.47 46.50
C LEU A 2 -59.89 -7.13 45.00
N GLY A 3 -58.88 -6.76 44.22
CA GLY A 3 -57.48 -6.47 44.46
C GLY A 3 -56.93 -5.71 43.24
N LYS A 4 -56.41 -4.50 43.45
CA LYS A 4 -55.80 -3.63 42.41
C LYS A 4 -54.34 -3.28 42.76
N HIS A 5 -53.63 -4.19 43.42
CA HIS A 5 -52.27 -3.96 43.94
C HIS A 5 -51.25 -5.03 43.50
N SER A 6 -51.51 -5.76 42.40
CA SER A 6 -50.58 -6.79 41.89
C SER A 6 -49.91 -6.45 40.55
N ASN A 7 -50.31 -5.39 39.85
CA ASN A 7 -49.76 -5.05 38.53
C ASN A 7 -48.56 -4.10 38.57
N ASN A 8 -48.46 -3.22 39.58
CA ASN A 8 -47.39 -2.21 39.61
C ASN A 8 -46.03 -2.80 39.97
N LEU A 9 -46.00 -3.79 40.88
CA LEU A 9 -44.76 -4.43 41.30
C LEU A 9 -44.16 -5.29 40.17
N LEU A 10 -45.01 -6.01 39.43
CA LEU A 10 -44.59 -6.83 38.29
C LEU A 10 -44.01 -5.97 37.14
N VAL A 11 -44.63 -4.80 36.89
CA VAL A 11 -44.16 -3.85 35.87
C VAL A 11 -42.82 -3.22 36.27
N LEU A 12 -42.62 -2.90 37.55
CA LEU A 12 -41.34 -2.35 38.05
C LEU A 12 -40.19 -3.38 37.99
N PHE A 13 -40.45 -4.64 38.32
CA PHE A 13 -39.47 -5.72 38.18
C PHE A 13 -39.12 -5.99 36.71
N GLN A 14 -40.10 -5.95 35.81
CA GLN A 14 -39.87 -6.06 34.36
C GLN A 14 -39.04 -4.87 33.84
N LEU A 15 -39.29 -3.64 34.31
CA LEU A 15 -38.46 -2.47 33.96
C LEU A 15 -37.01 -2.60 34.44
N GLN A 16 -36.79 -3.07 35.67
CA GLN A 16 -35.43 -3.26 36.22
C GLN A 16 -34.63 -4.33 35.47
N ILE A 17 -35.28 -5.40 34.99
CA ILE A 17 -34.64 -6.44 34.18
C ILE A 17 -34.26 -5.88 32.79
N THR A 18 -35.10 -5.03 32.19
CA THR A 18 -34.76 -4.39 30.91
C THR A 18 -33.64 -3.35 31.01
N LEU A 19 -33.46 -2.71 32.16
CA LEU A 19 -32.40 -1.71 32.38
C LEU A 19 -31.00 -2.33 32.60
N HIS A 20 -30.91 -3.59 33.05
CA HIS A 20 -29.63 -4.29 33.24
C HIS A 20 -29.25 -5.21 32.07
N ALA A 21 -30.14 -5.39 31.09
CA ALA A 21 -29.93 -6.28 29.95
C ALA A 21 -29.62 -5.54 28.63
N ILE A 22 -29.37 -4.22 28.66
CA ILE A 22 -28.85 -3.51 27.50
C ILE A 22 -27.35 -3.80 27.45
N SER A 23 -27.06 -4.91 26.80
CA SER A 23 -25.77 -5.39 26.35
C SER A 23 -24.77 -4.28 26.08
N GLU A 24 -23.52 -4.48 26.54
CA GLU A 24 -22.33 -3.92 25.93
C GLU A 24 -22.35 -4.24 24.42
N GLU A 25 -22.95 -3.37 23.62
CA GLU A 25 -22.73 -3.37 22.18
C GLU A 25 -21.27 -2.97 21.97
N ARG A 26 -20.39 -3.97 21.98
CA ARG A 26 -19.08 -3.84 21.34
C ARG A 26 -19.38 -3.56 19.88
N TYR A 27 -19.41 -2.29 19.51
CA TYR A 27 -19.33 -1.84 18.13
C TYR A 27 -18.12 -2.53 17.52
N LEU A 28 -18.36 -3.57 16.72
CA LEU A 28 -17.32 -4.20 15.93
C LEU A 28 -16.99 -3.16 14.86
N ALA A 29 -15.94 -2.38 15.09
CA ALA A 29 -15.43 -1.48 14.07
C ALA A 29 -14.97 -2.33 12.88
N GLU A 30 -15.77 -2.36 11.81
CA GLU A 30 -15.38 -2.98 10.56
C GLU A 30 -14.27 -2.14 9.92
N GLY A 31 -13.04 -2.60 10.07
CA GLY A 31 -11.90 -2.04 9.36
C GLY A 31 -11.84 -2.57 7.94
N ALA A 32 -11.68 -1.69 6.95
CA ALA A 32 -11.36 -2.06 5.57
C ALA A 32 -9.96 -1.56 5.21
N VAL A 33 -9.19 -2.40 4.51
CA VAL A 33 -7.92 -1.98 3.90
C VAL A 33 -8.23 -1.37 2.55
N ALA A 34 -7.97 -0.07 2.38
CA ALA A 34 -8.08 0.57 1.08
C ALA A 34 -7.07 -0.07 0.10
N PRO A 35 -7.52 -0.61 -1.05
CA PRO A 35 -6.61 -1.21 -1.99
C PRO A 35 -5.75 -0.13 -2.66
N PRO A 36 -4.52 -0.48 -3.07
CA PRO A 36 -3.71 0.44 -3.85
C PRO A 36 -4.38 0.74 -5.20
N PRO A 37 -4.11 1.90 -5.83
CA PRO A 37 -4.81 2.30 -7.05
C PRO A 37 -4.64 1.31 -8.23
N TRP A 38 -3.49 0.64 -8.36
CA TRP A 38 -3.23 -0.35 -9.41
C TRP A 38 -3.99 -1.66 -9.23
N ALA A 39 -4.70 -1.86 -8.12
CA ALA A 39 -5.58 -3.00 -7.90
C ALA A 39 -7.00 -2.77 -8.46
N ASP A 40 -7.25 -1.64 -9.15
CA ASP A 40 -8.49 -1.38 -9.89
C ASP A 40 -8.41 -1.98 -11.32
N PRO A 41 -9.27 -2.97 -11.67
CA PRO A 41 -9.31 -3.56 -13.02
C PRO A 41 -9.60 -2.58 -14.15
N LYS A 42 -10.18 -1.41 -13.85
CA LYS A 42 -10.41 -0.35 -14.84
C LYS A 42 -9.13 0.36 -15.24
N VAL A 43 -8.11 0.33 -14.39
CA VAL A 43 -6.82 0.98 -14.59
C VAL A 43 -5.75 -0.03 -14.98
N ASN A 44 -5.78 -1.23 -14.39
CA ASN A 44 -4.82 -2.30 -14.65
C ASN A 44 -5.58 -3.60 -14.95
N PRO A 45 -5.62 -4.08 -16.20
CA PRO A 45 -6.38 -5.28 -16.56
C PRO A 45 -5.89 -6.54 -15.82
N CYS A 46 -4.64 -6.58 -15.38
CA CYS A 46 -4.10 -7.69 -14.60
C CYS A 46 -4.72 -7.80 -13.20
N ALA A 47 -5.34 -6.72 -12.69
CA ALA A 47 -6.01 -6.74 -11.40
C ALA A 47 -7.25 -7.66 -11.37
N ALA A 48 -7.83 -8.00 -12.54
CA ALA A 48 -8.95 -8.95 -12.64
C ALA A 48 -8.53 -10.42 -12.46
N GLN A 49 -7.22 -10.74 -12.48
CA GLN A 49 -6.73 -12.10 -12.34
C GLN A 49 -6.66 -12.55 -10.87
N PRO A 50 -6.56 -13.86 -10.58
CA PRO A 50 -6.28 -14.35 -9.23
C PRO A 50 -4.97 -13.74 -8.69
N ARG A 51 -5.02 -13.12 -7.51
CA ARG A 51 -3.91 -12.32 -6.93
C ARG A 51 -3.50 -11.12 -7.80
N GLY A 52 -4.43 -10.57 -8.59
CA GLY A 52 -4.19 -9.47 -9.52
C GLY A 52 -3.63 -8.19 -8.87
N TRP A 53 -3.87 -7.97 -7.58
CA TRP A 53 -3.26 -6.87 -6.82
C TRP A 53 -1.72 -6.95 -6.74
N GLN A 54 -1.13 -8.12 -7.05
CA GLN A 54 0.32 -8.35 -7.14
C GLN A 54 0.83 -8.33 -8.58
N LEU A 55 -0.01 -8.01 -9.56
CA LEU A 55 0.31 -8.08 -10.99
C LEU A 55 0.19 -6.71 -11.64
N LEU A 56 1.10 -6.40 -12.56
CA LEU A 56 1.03 -5.25 -13.45
C LEU A 56 1.02 -5.67 -14.90
N TYR A 57 0.23 -4.94 -15.68
CA TYR A 57 0.20 -5.08 -17.13
C TYR A 57 1.45 -4.47 -17.75
N TRP A 58 2.12 -5.23 -18.62
CA TRP A 58 3.28 -4.79 -19.39
C TRP A 58 2.88 -4.54 -20.84
N PRO A 59 2.79 -3.27 -21.29
CA PRO A 59 2.33 -2.95 -22.63
C PRO A 59 3.14 -3.55 -23.78
N PRO A 60 4.49 -3.66 -23.72
CA PRO A 60 5.29 -4.17 -24.83
C PRO A 60 4.93 -5.58 -25.31
N ASP A 61 4.46 -6.46 -24.42
CA ASP A 61 4.10 -7.84 -24.78
C ASP A 61 2.66 -8.24 -24.39
N GLY A 62 1.93 -7.33 -23.75
CA GLY A 62 0.55 -7.53 -23.34
C GLY A 62 0.34 -8.54 -22.21
N LYS A 63 1.38 -8.85 -21.42
CA LYS A 63 1.32 -9.85 -20.35
C LYS A 63 1.26 -9.22 -18.95
N CYS A 64 0.93 -10.05 -17.98
CA CYS A 64 0.86 -9.69 -16.56
C CYS A 64 2.08 -10.23 -15.81
N TYR A 65 2.78 -9.35 -15.12
CA TYR A 65 4.00 -9.67 -14.38
C TYR A 65 3.87 -9.33 -12.91
N LYS A 66 4.56 -10.10 -12.07
CA LYS A 66 4.59 -9.87 -10.64
C LYS A 66 5.36 -8.59 -10.30
N ILE A 67 4.78 -7.75 -9.44
CA ILE A 67 5.45 -6.56 -8.91
C ILE A 67 6.61 -6.92 -7.98
N PHE A 68 7.59 -6.01 -7.87
CA PHE A 68 8.76 -6.11 -6.98
C PHE A 68 9.58 -7.40 -7.18
N LYS A 69 9.51 -7.96 -8.39
CA LYS A 69 10.35 -9.07 -8.82
C LYS A 69 11.45 -8.51 -9.70
N MET A 70 12.68 -8.91 -9.43
CA MET A 70 13.85 -8.58 -10.25
C MET A 70 13.80 -9.29 -11.62
N GLY A 71 14.37 -8.63 -12.62
CA GLY A 71 14.51 -9.15 -13.98
C GLY A 71 13.23 -9.05 -14.80
N TYR A 72 13.18 -9.83 -15.88
CA TYR A 72 12.18 -9.65 -16.95
C TYR A 72 10.74 -9.51 -16.40
N PRO A 73 10.00 -8.45 -16.80
CA PRO A 73 10.21 -7.60 -17.99
C PRO A 73 11.24 -6.47 -17.84
N CYS A 74 11.83 -6.31 -16.65
CA CYS A 74 12.89 -5.35 -16.39
C CYS A 74 14.28 -5.96 -16.63
N PRO A 75 15.34 -5.12 -16.71
CA PRO A 75 16.72 -5.59 -16.58
C PRO A 75 16.92 -6.38 -15.27
N ASP A 76 17.95 -7.23 -15.23
CA ASP A 76 18.22 -8.13 -14.10
C ASP A 76 18.54 -7.41 -12.78
N ASP A 77 18.94 -6.13 -12.85
CA ASP A 77 19.23 -5.25 -11.71
C ASP A 77 18.07 -4.31 -11.33
N MET A 78 16.90 -4.48 -11.95
CA MET A 78 15.71 -3.67 -11.69
C MET A 78 14.49 -4.53 -11.36
N GLU A 79 13.53 -3.93 -10.67
CA GLU A 79 12.24 -4.52 -10.34
C GLU A 79 11.09 -3.81 -11.05
N LEU A 80 10.04 -4.57 -11.37
CA LEU A 80 8.80 -4.00 -11.90
C LEU A 80 7.99 -3.36 -10.77
N SER A 81 7.74 -2.06 -10.89
CA SER A 81 7.05 -1.26 -9.88
C SER A 81 5.85 -0.52 -10.47
N PRO A 82 4.80 -0.30 -9.67
CA PRO A 82 3.67 0.52 -10.08
C PRO A 82 4.10 2.00 -10.03
N ALA A 83 3.98 2.72 -11.15
CA ALA A 83 4.29 4.14 -11.25
C ALA A 83 3.02 4.99 -11.32
N ALA A 84 2.89 5.96 -10.41
CA ALA A 84 1.85 6.97 -10.47
C ALA A 84 2.17 7.94 -11.61
N THR A 85 1.32 8.00 -12.65
CA THR A 85 1.51 9.00 -13.71
C THR A 85 0.91 10.32 -13.25
N LYS A 86 1.74 11.26 -12.80
CA LYS A 86 1.38 12.66 -12.42
C LYS A 86 0.29 12.80 -11.34
N ALA A 87 0.44 13.82 -10.49
CA ALA A 87 -0.60 14.16 -9.52
C ALA A 87 -1.91 14.51 -10.25
N GLY A 88 -2.95 13.69 -10.05
CA GLY A 88 -4.30 13.93 -10.58
C GLY A 88 -4.72 13.08 -11.80
N VAL A 89 -3.81 12.32 -12.43
CA VAL A 89 -4.19 11.38 -13.50
C VAL A 89 -4.28 9.97 -12.90
N ARG A 90 -5.45 9.34 -13.03
CA ARG A 90 -5.72 7.96 -12.55
C ARG A 90 -5.14 6.90 -13.49
N GLU A 91 -4.03 7.20 -14.13
CA GLU A 91 -3.30 6.25 -14.94
C GLU A 91 -2.19 5.66 -14.06
N PHE A 92 -2.03 4.34 -14.11
CA PHE A 92 -0.94 3.64 -13.44
C PHE A 92 -0.20 2.90 -14.54
N LEU A 93 1.10 3.14 -14.65
CA LEU A 93 1.94 2.42 -15.60
C LEU A 93 2.89 1.51 -14.84
N ALA A 94 3.19 0.35 -15.42
CA ALA A 94 4.28 -0.48 -14.95
C ALA A 94 5.61 0.15 -15.38
N GLU A 95 6.54 0.33 -14.43
CA GLU A 95 7.84 0.93 -14.66
C GLU A 95 8.94 0.06 -14.05
N CYS A 96 10.11 0.00 -14.68
CA CYS A 96 11.30 -0.60 -14.09
C CYS A 96 11.98 0.38 -13.16
N ARG A 97 12.20 -0.01 -11.90
CA ARG A 97 12.84 0.82 -10.89
C ARG A 97 13.97 0.04 -10.22
N CYS A 98 14.93 0.77 -9.68
CA CYS A 98 15.94 0.18 -8.83
C CYS A 98 15.31 -0.38 -7.55
N PRO A 99 15.76 -1.56 -7.06
CA PRO A 99 15.23 -2.13 -5.83
C PRO A 99 15.53 -1.22 -4.63
N PRO A 100 14.81 -1.38 -3.51
CA PRO A 100 15.02 -0.58 -2.32
C PRO A 100 16.49 -0.51 -1.90
N LYS A 101 16.91 0.68 -1.42
CA LYS A 101 18.31 0.99 -1.03
C LYS A 101 19.32 1.05 -2.18
N SER A 102 18.86 1.09 -3.43
CA SER A 102 19.71 1.34 -4.59
C SER A 102 19.16 2.50 -5.43
N ALA A 103 20.01 3.09 -6.25
CA ALA A 103 19.62 4.12 -7.20
C ALA A 103 20.29 3.88 -8.56
N GLN A 104 19.66 4.40 -9.61
CA GLN A 104 20.18 4.25 -10.96
C GLN A 104 21.34 5.22 -11.15
N SER A 105 22.48 4.71 -11.60
CA SER A 105 23.63 5.51 -11.98
C SER A 105 23.41 6.12 -13.36
N THR A 106 23.67 7.42 -13.48
CA THR A 106 23.64 8.13 -14.76
C THR A 106 24.81 7.76 -15.68
N TYR A 107 25.84 7.10 -15.15
CA TYR A 107 27.04 6.72 -15.90
C TYR A 107 26.85 5.44 -16.72
N ASP A 108 26.26 4.41 -16.12
CA ASP A 108 26.11 3.08 -16.71
C ASP A 108 24.65 2.60 -16.79
N GLY A 109 23.69 3.39 -16.28
CA GLY A 109 22.27 3.07 -16.29
C GLY A 109 21.88 1.94 -15.34
N ARG A 110 22.81 1.44 -14.51
CA ARG A 110 22.60 0.30 -13.60
C ARG A 110 22.22 0.75 -12.20
N CYS A 111 21.58 -0.14 -11.47
CA CYS A 111 21.25 0.08 -10.07
C CYS A 111 22.42 -0.27 -9.16
N HIS A 112 22.87 0.70 -8.38
CA HIS A 112 23.94 0.52 -7.39
C HIS A 112 23.41 0.80 -5.99
N GLU A 113 23.87 0.02 -5.01
CA GLU A 113 23.52 0.24 -3.61
C GLU A 113 23.97 1.62 -3.13
N LEU A 114 23.07 2.33 -2.46
CA LEU A 114 23.36 3.62 -1.84
C LEU A 114 24.32 3.42 -0.67
N PHE A 115 25.25 4.37 -0.51
CA PHE A 115 26.26 4.41 0.54
C PHE A 115 27.22 3.21 0.54
N LYS A 116 27.34 2.53 -0.60
CA LYS A 116 28.37 1.52 -0.88
C LYS A 116 29.37 2.07 -1.87
N THR A 117 30.54 1.46 -1.94
CA THR A 117 31.56 1.85 -2.93
C THR A 117 31.01 1.77 -4.36
N GLY A 118 30.26 0.72 -4.69
CA GLY A 118 29.57 0.61 -5.98
C GLY A 118 30.55 0.84 -7.15
N PRO A 119 30.22 1.72 -8.11
CA PRO A 119 31.09 2.06 -9.24
C PRO A 119 32.13 3.15 -8.89
N CYS A 120 32.15 3.65 -7.65
CA CYS A 120 33.03 4.73 -7.23
C CYS A 120 34.45 4.24 -6.87
N GLN A 121 35.40 5.17 -6.77
CA GLN A 121 36.78 4.84 -6.40
C GLN A 121 36.90 4.46 -4.92
N LEU A 122 38.04 3.88 -4.54
CA LEU A 122 38.33 3.57 -3.14
C LEU A 122 38.25 4.84 -2.28
N GLY A 123 37.56 4.75 -1.14
CA GLY A 123 37.31 5.88 -0.25
C GLY A 123 36.11 6.76 -0.66
N GLN A 124 35.42 6.40 -1.74
CA GLN A 124 34.17 7.05 -2.17
C GLN A 124 32.99 6.08 -2.02
N TYR A 125 31.77 6.64 -2.08
CA TYR A 125 30.53 5.88 -2.06
C TYR A 125 29.53 6.45 -3.06
N PHE A 126 28.66 5.59 -3.56
CA PHE A 126 27.55 5.95 -4.43
C PHE A 126 26.42 6.57 -3.60
N ALA A 127 25.93 7.73 -4.02
CA ALA A 127 24.90 8.48 -3.31
C ALA A 127 23.79 8.90 -4.27
N ALA A 128 22.60 9.15 -3.73
CA ALA A 128 21.52 9.75 -4.50
C ALA A 128 21.91 11.18 -4.90
N ASP A 129 21.48 11.62 -6.08
CA ASP A 129 21.66 13.01 -6.49
C ASP A 129 20.84 13.92 -5.56
N THR A 130 21.53 14.81 -4.83
CA THR A 130 20.91 15.73 -3.88
C THR A 130 20.19 16.89 -4.57
N ARG A 131 20.32 17.04 -5.90
CA ARG A 131 19.70 18.16 -6.62
C ARG A 131 18.18 18.06 -6.81
N SER A 132 17.53 16.96 -6.41
CA SER A 132 16.06 16.83 -6.48
C SER A 132 15.34 17.01 -5.15
N HIS A 133 16.07 17.20 -4.04
CA HIS A 133 15.49 17.54 -2.75
C HIS A 133 16.12 18.85 -2.31
N THR A 134 15.33 19.91 -2.33
CA THR A 134 15.66 21.15 -1.62
C THR A 134 16.19 20.80 -0.24
N GLU A 135 17.42 21.21 -0.02
CA GLU A 135 18.19 21.22 1.21
C GLU A 135 17.32 21.58 2.44
N SER A 136 16.72 20.59 3.11
CA SER A 136 16.01 20.82 4.38
C SER A 136 16.07 19.69 5.41
N ASP A 137 16.48 18.46 5.06
CA ASP A 137 16.26 17.31 5.97
C ASP A 137 17.52 16.66 6.56
N PHE A 138 18.70 17.27 6.42
CA PHE A 138 19.89 16.84 7.16
C PHE A 138 20.54 18.02 7.91
N PRO A 139 20.27 18.22 9.22
CA PRO A 139 21.13 19.03 10.07
C PRO A 139 22.42 18.25 10.44
N PRO A 140 23.49 18.98 10.82
CA PRO A 140 24.82 18.43 11.09
C PRO A 140 24.89 17.51 12.31
#